data_AF-A0A2N1TNJ0-F1
#
_entry.id   AF-A0A2N1TNJ0-F1
#
_cell.length_a   1.000
_cell.length_b   1.000
_cell.length_c   1.000
_cell.angle_alpha   90.00
_cell.angle_beta   90.00
_cell.angle_gamma   90.00
#
_symmetry.space_group_name_H-M   'P 1'
#
loop_
_entity.id
_entity.type
_entity.pdbx_description
1 polymer ?
#
loop_
_entity_poly.entity_id
_entity_poly.type
_entity_poly.pdbx_seq_one_letter_code
_entity_poly.pdbx_strand_id
1 'polypeptide(L)'
;MADRSAFQQTLYEDRLKFYETSPKPVSGTWYKVPKGAWLDSISMSTYGKDRIADIIQANPFLQTRPVHPRNFQPYIHPGDMIWLPPSDNKPKQPDTIPADDPEEIAIRIEGKIYRGFEALTISRNMETCADGFLFTANYDPDREESKILDPYTYYKADLFIGGEKFISGEMLKWTPEIESGSMIVEVRSLPGVTVDCQSLDMALDYNGMTLRQIAEKVLAPFGLITNFPDGDTDTFVKANRQITDTVFGFLSRLATQKGFIITSGPDSEMVFARAAVDSVPAVALVAGHYPLIAVTGASFNGSTRFSHYIAVGQSHGKPAGRSEIMDESVPVYRPTIFQADDTTPGNISDVAKWQKNRALASSIPLTAHVWGWRTPAGDLWRENTKVTLHFPRACIFTETEFLITSVNFTKDDSGGNTADLTLSLPAAFTLNDPEVIPWRR
;
A
#
# COMPACT_ATOMS: atom_id res chain seq x y z
N MET A 1 -1.41 -24.83 -26.23
CA MET A 1 -1.06 -23.87 -25.17
C MET A 1 -0.76 -22.47 -25.72
N ALA A 2 -0.19 -22.30 -26.92
CA ALA A 2 0.08 -20.99 -27.53
C ALA A 2 -1.18 -20.13 -27.82
N ASP A 3 -2.32 -20.76 -28.12
CA ASP A 3 -3.53 -20.05 -28.58
C ASP A 3 -4.34 -19.36 -27.46
N ARG A 4 -4.11 -19.73 -26.18
CA ARG A 4 -4.78 -19.08 -25.02
C ARG A 4 -4.08 -17.80 -24.57
N SER A 5 -2.76 -17.70 -24.76
CA SER A 5 -1.96 -16.54 -24.39
C SER A 5 -2.21 -15.35 -25.34
N ALA A 6 -2.27 -15.61 -26.64
CA ALA A 6 -2.61 -14.58 -27.63
C ALA A 6 -4.02 -14.02 -27.40
N PHE A 7 -5.01 -14.87 -27.13
CA PHE A 7 -6.39 -14.45 -26.85
C PHE A 7 -6.52 -13.61 -25.56
N GLN A 8 -5.74 -13.92 -24.52
CA GLN A 8 -5.70 -13.13 -23.28
C GLN A 8 -5.00 -11.78 -23.45
N GLN A 9 -3.98 -11.71 -24.30
CA GLN A 9 -3.25 -10.49 -24.62
C GLN A 9 -4.10 -9.53 -25.47
N THR A 10 -4.85 -10.04 -26.47
CA THR A 10 -5.81 -9.23 -27.23
C THR A 10 -6.96 -8.71 -26.36
N LEU A 11 -7.46 -9.54 -25.43
CA LEU A 11 -8.46 -9.11 -24.43
C LEU A 11 -7.93 -8.06 -23.44
N TYR A 12 -6.62 -8.02 -23.19
CA TYR A 12 -5.96 -7.06 -22.32
C TYR A 12 -5.73 -5.71 -23.04
N GLU A 13 -5.27 -5.76 -24.29
CA GLU A 13 -5.10 -4.57 -25.14
C GLU A 13 -6.44 -3.89 -25.49
N ASP A 14 -7.49 -4.69 -25.72
CA ASP A 14 -8.86 -4.17 -25.91
C ASP A 14 -9.46 -3.59 -24.63
N ARG A 15 -9.02 -4.03 -23.44
CA ARG A 15 -9.43 -3.44 -22.15
C ARG A 15 -8.74 -2.10 -21.91
N LEU A 16 -7.43 -2.00 -22.16
CA LEU A 16 -6.66 -0.77 -21.98
C LEU A 16 -7.17 0.38 -22.86
N LYS A 17 -7.42 0.13 -24.15
CA LYS A 17 -8.00 1.14 -25.07
C LYS A 17 -9.42 1.57 -24.70
N PHE A 18 -10.13 0.78 -23.90
CA PHE A 18 -11.52 1.03 -23.52
C PHE A 18 -11.64 1.90 -22.25
N TYR A 19 -10.72 1.76 -21.29
CA TYR A 19 -10.71 2.58 -20.07
C TYR A 19 -10.41 4.08 -20.33
N GLU A 20 -9.74 4.41 -21.44
CA GLU A 20 -9.42 5.80 -21.82
C GLU A 20 -10.63 6.61 -22.34
N THR A 21 -11.77 5.99 -22.67
CA THR A 21 -12.87 6.66 -23.41
C THR A 21 -14.26 6.61 -22.76
N SER A 22 -14.43 5.90 -21.64
CA SER A 22 -15.73 5.81 -20.95
C SER A 22 -15.84 6.82 -19.79
N PRO A 23 -17.01 7.48 -19.60
CA PRO A 23 -17.21 8.39 -18.48
C PRO A 23 -17.04 7.65 -17.14
N LYS A 24 -16.34 8.26 -16.18
CA LYS A 24 -16.16 7.66 -14.84
C LYS A 24 -17.51 7.58 -14.11
N PRO A 25 -17.82 6.48 -13.40
CA PRO A 25 -19.08 6.33 -12.67
C PRO A 25 -19.14 7.28 -11.46
N VAL A 26 -20.31 7.87 -11.22
CA VAL A 26 -20.53 8.87 -10.15
C VAL A 26 -21.71 8.46 -9.27
N SER A 27 -21.56 8.55 -7.95
CA SER A 27 -22.64 8.22 -7.02
C SER A 27 -23.86 9.14 -7.22
N GLY A 28 -25.06 8.60 -7.11
CA GLY A 28 -26.31 9.35 -7.34
C GLY A 28 -26.64 9.57 -8.81
N THR A 29 -26.04 8.80 -9.72
CA THR A 29 -26.32 8.88 -11.17
C THR A 29 -26.61 7.51 -11.77
N TRP A 30 -27.28 7.52 -12.92
CA TRP A 30 -27.40 6.32 -13.76
C TRP A 30 -26.13 6.13 -14.56
N TYR A 31 -25.58 4.92 -14.53
CA TYR A 31 -24.36 4.56 -15.23
C TYR A 31 -24.63 3.50 -16.29
N LYS A 32 -24.12 3.74 -17.50
CA LYS A 32 -24.21 2.80 -18.61
C LYS A 32 -23.02 1.85 -18.56
N VAL A 33 -23.28 0.57 -18.28
CA VAL A 33 -22.25 -0.44 -18.09
C VAL A 33 -21.40 -0.58 -19.36
N PRO A 34 -20.08 -0.37 -19.27
CA PRO A 34 -19.19 -0.57 -20.39
C PRO A 34 -18.90 -2.05 -20.70
N LYS A 35 -18.33 -2.34 -21.88
CA LYS A 35 -17.92 -3.70 -22.21
C LYS A 35 -16.76 -4.14 -21.31
N GLY A 36 -16.96 -5.24 -20.57
CA GLY A 36 -15.93 -5.83 -19.70
C GLY A 36 -15.88 -5.27 -18.28
N ALA A 37 -16.80 -4.38 -17.91
CA ALA A 37 -16.92 -3.89 -16.53
C ALA A 37 -17.54 -4.94 -15.60
N TRP A 38 -17.16 -4.86 -14.33
CA TRP A 38 -17.68 -5.70 -13.24
C TRP A 38 -18.23 -4.82 -12.12
N LEU A 39 -19.16 -5.34 -11.31
CA LEU A 39 -19.77 -4.56 -10.23
C LEU A 39 -18.75 -4.11 -9.19
N ASP A 40 -17.70 -4.89 -8.93
CA ASP A 40 -16.56 -4.50 -8.10
C ASP A 40 -15.82 -3.27 -8.63
N SER A 41 -15.44 -3.26 -9.90
CA SER A 41 -14.73 -2.16 -10.55
C SER A 41 -15.58 -0.88 -10.55
N ILE A 42 -16.88 -1.02 -10.78
CA ILE A 42 -17.83 0.09 -10.75
C ILE A 42 -17.98 0.59 -9.32
N SER A 43 -18.18 -0.30 -8.35
CA SER A 43 -18.32 0.06 -6.94
C SER A 43 -17.07 0.78 -6.43
N MET A 44 -15.89 0.22 -6.69
CA MET A 44 -14.61 0.80 -6.28
C MET A 44 -14.39 2.16 -6.93
N SER A 45 -14.64 2.29 -8.24
CA SER A 45 -14.51 3.56 -8.95
C SER A 45 -15.53 4.62 -8.51
N THR A 46 -16.71 4.20 -8.03
CA THR A 46 -17.79 5.12 -7.64
C THR A 46 -17.66 5.59 -6.19
N TYR A 47 -17.31 4.67 -5.29
CA TYR A 47 -17.40 4.87 -3.84
C TYR A 47 -16.06 4.79 -3.11
N GLY A 48 -14.98 4.35 -3.78
CA GLY A 48 -13.68 4.09 -3.15
C GLY A 48 -13.70 2.91 -2.15
N LYS A 49 -14.79 2.14 -2.12
CA LYS A 49 -15.01 0.98 -1.24
C LYS A 49 -16.04 0.02 -1.85
N ASP A 50 -16.09 -1.21 -1.33
CA ASP A 50 -17.11 -2.19 -1.71
C ASP A 50 -18.50 -1.77 -1.20
N ARG A 51 -19.41 -1.56 -2.15
CA ARG A 51 -20.82 -1.19 -2.01
C ARG A 51 -21.66 -2.01 -3.01
N ILE A 52 -21.16 -3.16 -3.46
CA ILE A 52 -21.84 -4.00 -4.46
C ILE A 52 -23.25 -4.38 -3.99
N ALA A 53 -23.40 -4.72 -2.70
CA ALA A 53 -24.69 -5.03 -2.11
C ALA A 53 -25.70 -3.88 -2.24
N ASP A 54 -25.25 -2.64 -2.03
CA ASP A 54 -26.08 -1.45 -2.17
C ASP A 54 -26.49 -1.22 -3.63
N ILE A 55 -25.58 -1.43 -4.58
CA ILE A 55 -25.87 -1.38 -6.02
C ILE A 55 -26.90 -2.45 -6.40
N ILE A 56 -26.75 -3.69 -5.93
CA ILE A 56 -27.69 -4.79 -6.21
C ILE A 56 -29.07 -4.50 -5.61
N GLN A 57 -29.11 -3.98 -4.38
CA GLN A 57 -30.37 -3.63 -3.72
C GLN A 57 -31.10 -2.51 -4.48
N ALA A 58 -30.35 -1.52 -4.98
CA ALA A 58 -30.90 -0.39 -5.71
C ALA A 58 -31.28 -0.70 -7.17
N ASN A 59 -30.85 -1.86 -7.70
CA ASN A 59 -31.13 -2.31 -9.06
C ASN A 59 -31.81 -3.70 -9.05
N PRO A 60 -33.14 -3.78 -8.88
CA PRO A 60 -33.86 -5.05 -8.71
C PRO A 60 -33.61 -6.08 -9.81
N PHE A 61 -33.35 -5.64 -11.05
CA PHE A 61 -33.07 -6.56 -12.16
C PHE A 61 -31.78 -7.38 -11.94
N LEU A 62 -30.80 -6.86 -11.20
CA LEU A 62 -29.56 -7.57 -10.88
C LEU A 62 -29.79 -8.74 -9.92
N GLN A 63 -30.81 -8.67 -9.05
CA GLN A 63 -31.14 -9.73 -8.11
C GLN A 63 -31.67 -11.00 -8.79
N THR A 64 -32.17 -10.85 -10.02
CA THR A 64 -32.69 -11.97 -10.84
C THR A 64 -31.65 -12.55 -11.79
N ARG A 65 -30.46 -11.94 -11.87
CA ARG A 65 -29.39 -12.41 -12.76
C ARG A 65 -28.68 -13.61 -12.15
N PRO A 66 -28.18 -14.54 -12.98
CA PRO A 66 -27.25 -15.55 -12.51
C PRO A 66 -26.02 -14.88 -11.87
N VAL A 67 -25.50 -15.50 -10.82
CA VAL A 67 -24.27 -15.06 -10.16
C VAL A 67 -23.07 -15.81 -10.72
N HIS A 68 -21.95 -15.12 -10.86
CA HIS A 68 -20.72 -15.72 -11.34
C HIS A 68 -20.12 -16.62 -10.23
N PRO A 69 -19.68 -17.85 -10.54
CA PRO A 69 -19.36 -18.87 -9.54
C PRO A 69 -18.11 -18.63 -8.70
N ARG A 70 -17.25 -17.66 -9.08
CA ARG A 70 -15.99 -17.38 -8.36
C ARG A 70 -16.05 -16.16 -7.44
N ASN A 71 -16.81 -15.13 -7.81
CA ASN A 71 -16.92 -13.89 -7.04
C ASN A 71 -18.34 -13.65 -6.51
N PHE A 72 -19.28 -14.56 -6.80
CA PHE A 72 -20.67 -14.52 -6.36
C PHE A 72 -21.44 -13.23 -6.72
N GLN A 73 -20.94 -12.47 -7.69
CA GLN A 73 -21.58 -11.24 -8.18
C GLN A 73 -22.55 -11.54 -9.31
N PRO A 74 -23.70 -10.82 -9.41
CA PRO A 74 -24.58 -10.89 -10.57
C PRO A 74 -23.88 -10.47 -11.86
N TYR A 75 -24.19 -11.16 -12.97
CA TYR A 75 -23.70 -10.71 -14.28
C TYR A 75 -24.31 -9.36 -14.67
N ILE A 76 -23.43 -8.44 -15.07
CA ILE A 76 -23.80 -7.20 -15.78
C ILE A 76 -23.36 -7.30 -17.24
N HIS A 77 -24.14 -6.70 -18.14
CA HIS A 77 -23.87 -6.73 -19.57
C HIS A 77 -23.54 -5.34 -20.12
N PRO A 78 -22.74 -5.26 -21.20
CA PRO A 78 -22.48 -3.98 -21.85
C PRO A 78 -23.79 -3.32 -22.30
N GLY A 79 -24.01 -2.08 -21.90
CA GLY A 79 -25.21 -1.30 -22.18
C GLY A 79 -26.29 -1.35 -21.11
N ASP A 80 -26.17 -2.20 -20.09
CA ASP A 80 -27.07 -2.17 -18.92
C ASP A 80 -27.03 -0.78 -18.28
N MET A 81 -28.18 -0.25 -17.89
CA MET A 81 -28.28 0.98 -17.11
C MET A 81 -28.42 0.60 -15.63
N ILE A 82 -27.42 0.93 -14.83
CA ILE A 82 -27.43 0.68 -13.38
C ILE A 82 -27.51 2.00 -12.62
N TRP A 83 -28.37 2.07 -11.62
CA TRP A 83 -28.45 3.17 -10.69
C TRP A 83 -27.36 3.01 -9.63
N LEU A 84 -26.51 4.00 -9.46
CA LEU A 84 -25.50 4.02 -8.42
C LEU A 84 -26.07 4.80 -7.24
N PRO A 85 -26.58 4.15 -6.17
CA PRO A 85 -27.25 4.86 -5.09
C PRO A 85 -26.32 5.91 -4.45
N PRO A 86 -26.85 7.09 -4.07
CA PRO A 86 -26.09 8.05 -3.27
C PRO A 86 -25.52 7.36 -2.03
N SER A 87 -24.29 7.69 -1.65
CA SER A 87 -23.76 7.33 -0.34
C SER A 87 -23.84 8.58 0.55
N ASP A 88 -24.34 8.42 1.78
CA ASP A 88 -24.35 9.50 2.78
C ASP A 88 -22.93 10.02 3.08
N ASN A 89 -21.92 9.18 2.84
CA ASN A 89 -20.57 9.63 2.57
C ASN A 89 -20.46 9.86 1.07
N LYS A 90 -20.75 11.08 0.60
CA LYS A 90 -20.29 11.50 -0.74
C LYS A 90 -18.84 11.01 -0.89
N PRO A 91 -18.44 10.35 -2.01
CA PRO A 91 -17.02 10.18 -2.26
C PRO A 91 -16.42 11.56 -2.08
N LYS A 92 -15.51 11.69 -1.11
CA LYS A 92 -14.87 12.96 -0.79
C LYS A 92 -14.32 13.42 -2.13
N GLN A 93 -14.84 14.53 -2.66
CA GLN A 93 -14.33 15.03 -3.93
C GLN A 93 -12.82 15.16 -3.72
N PRO A 94 -12.00 14.57 -4.61
CA PRO A 94 -10.56 14.58 -4.41
C PRO A 94 -10.18 16.03 -4.16
N ASP A 95 -9.49 16.24 -3.04
CA ASP A 95 -8.98 17.55 -2.68
C ASP A 95 -7.94 17.88 -3.73
N THR A 96 -8.30 18.78 -4.64
CA THR A 96 -7.47 19.14 -5.79
C THR A 96 -7.16 20.62 -5.78
N ILE A 97 -6.01 20.97 -6.33
CA ILE A 97 -5.64 22.36 -6.61
C ILE A 97 -5.44 22.53 -8.13
N PRO A 98 -5.58 23.76 -8.67
CA PRO A 98 -5.19 24.04 -10.03
C PRO A 98 -3.69 23.76 -10.23
N ALA A 99 -3.37 23.00 -11.28
CA ALA A 99 -2.02 22.70 -11.71
C ALA A 99 -1.95 22.80 -13.24
N ASP A 100 -0.88 23.42 -13.74
CA ASP A 100 -0.66 23.61 -15.18
C ASP A 100 0.17 22.45 -15.79
N ASP A 101 0.89 21.72 -14.94
CA ASP A 101 1.73 20.57 -15.31
C ASP A 101 1.33 19.33 -14.46
N PRO A 102 1.16 18.14 -15.06
CA PRO A 102 0.87 16.90 -14.32
C PRO A 102 1.95 16.47 -13.30
N GLU A 103 3.14 17.06 -13.37
CA GLU A 103 4.26 16.86 -12.46
C GLU A 103 4.48 18.07 -11.52
N GLU A 104 3.62 19.08 -11.58
CA GLU A 104 3.71 20.25 -10.71
C GLU A 104 3.55 19.83 -9.24
N ILE A 105 4.52 20.25 -8.43
CA ILE A 105 4.49 20.08 -6.98
C ILE A 105 3.93 21.34 -6.35
N ALA A 106 2.96 21.17 -5.46
CA ALA A 106 2.58 22.22 -4.54
C ALA A 106 2.36 21.69 -3.14
N ILE A 107 2.63 22.55 -2.15
CA ILE A 107 2.40 22.26 -0.75
C ILE A 107 1.40 23.26 -0.21
N ARG A 108 0.35 22.79 0.45
CA ARG A 108 -0.62 23.63 1.15
C ARG A 108 -0.34 23.62 2.64
N ILE A 109 -0.01 24.78 3.21
CA ILE A 109 0.23 24.96 4.65
C ILE A 109 -0.68 26.08 5.16
N GLU A 110 -1.48 25.83 6.19
CA GLU A 110 -2.46 26.79 6.73
C GLU A 110 -3.35 27.45 5.66
N GLY A 111 -3.76 26.66 4.65
CA GLY A 111 -4.60 27.12 3.53
C GLY A 111 -3.88 27.93 2.44
N LYS A 112 -2.60 28.27 2.62
CA LYS A 112 -1.77 28.91 1.59
C LYS A 112 -1.10 27.85 0.72
N ILE A 113 -1.08 28.07 -0.59
CA ILE A 113 -0.45 27.17 -1.57
C ILE A 113 0.91 27.73 -1.96
N TYR A 114 1.93 26.90 -1.78
CA TYR A 114 3.32 27.17 -2.12
C TYR A 114 3.73 26.29 -3.30
N ARG A 115 4.54 26.83 -4.22
CA ARG A 115 4.99 26.19 -5.46
C ARG A 115 6.48 26.49 -5.68
N GLY A 116 7.09 25.79 -6.62
CA GLY A 116 8.47 26.07 -7.04
C GLY A 116 9.54 25.52 -6.11
N PHE A 117 9.24 24.43 -5.40
CA PHE A 117 10.21 23.74 -4.55
C PHE A 117 11.24 22.96 -5.40
N GLU A 118 12.52 23.16 -5.07
CA GLU A 118 13.65 22.65 -5.86
C GLU A 118 13.98 21.19 -5.53
N ALA A 119 14.01 20.82 -4.25
CA ALA A 119 14.28 19.48 -3.78
C ALA A 119 13.13 18.96 -2.93
N LEU A 120 12.54 17.84 -3.37
CA LEU A 120 11.50 17.13 -2.64
C LEU A 120 11.87 15.64 -2.64
N THR A 121 11.96 15.06 -1.46
CA THR A 121 11.92 13.59 -1.31
C THR A 121 10.55 13.25 -0.78
N ILE A 122 9.84 12.34 -1.44
CA ILE A 122 8.55 11.82 -0.98
C ILE A 122 8.71 10.33 -0.76
N SER A 123 8.37 9.83 0.41
CA SER A 123 8.47 8.41 0.75
C SER A 123 7.11 7.86 1.17
N ARG A 124 6.72 6.75 0.55
CA ARG A 124 5.56 5.95 0.96
C ARG A 124 5.96 4.48 1.13
N ASN A 125 5.32 3.80 2.08
CA ASN A 125 5.62 2.42 2.42
C ASN A 125 4.36 1.65 2.84
N MET A 126 4.35 0.36 2.52
CA MET A 126 3.27 -0.58 2.82
C MET A 126 3.29 -1.16 4.26
N GLU A 127 4.43 -1.09 4.94
CA GLU A 127 4.66 -1.69 6.27
C GLU A 127 4.74 -0.65 7.41
N THR A 128 4.57 0.63 7.08
CA THR A 128 4.45 1.72 8.06
C THR A 128 3.35 2.69 7.64
N CYS A 129 2.82 3.42 8.61
CA CYS A 129 1.87 4.50 8.36
C CYS A 129 2.51 5.89 8.52
N ALA A 130 3.82 5.96 8.71
CA ALA A 130 4.63 7.18 8.84
C ALA A 130 5.32 7.53 7.49
N ASP A 131 4.51 7.63 6.45
CA ASP A 131 4.92 8.15 5.16
C ASP A 131 5.24 9.65 5.29
N GLY A 132 5.94 10.25 4.33
CA GLY A 132 6.30 11.65 4.48
C GLY A 132 6.93 12.27 3.25
N PHE A 133 7.16 13.57 3.36
CA PHE A 133 7.95 14.31 2.38
C PHE A 133 8.80 15.36 3.08
N LEU A 134 9.91 15.73 2.44
CA LEU A 134 10.75 16.85 2.88
C LEU A 134 10.74 17.93 1.82
N PHE A 135 10.71 19.19 2.23
CA PHE A 135 10.89 20.32 1.32
C PHE A 135 11.86 21.34 1.91
N THR A 136 12.54 22.05 1.02
CA THR A 136 13.43 23.16 1.37
C THR A 136 12.78 24.48 0.96
N ALA A 137 12.79 25.46 1.85
CA ALA A 137 12.30 26.80 1.58
C ALA A 137 13.24 27.87 2.16
N ASN A 138 13.29 29.05 1.54
CA ASN A 138 14.04 30.18 2.07
C ASN A 138 13.47 30.58 3.44
N TYR A 139 14.35 30.86 4.40
CA TYR A 139 13.97 31.19 5.75
C TYR A 139 14.72 32.43 6.23
N ASP A 140 13.96 33.51 6.41
CA ASP A 140 14.44 34.79 6.92
C ASP A 140 13.66 35.13 8.20
N PRO A 141 14.27 35.04 9.40
CA PRO A 141 13.57 35.21 10.67
C PRO A 141 13.01 36.64 10.87
N ASP A 142 13.50 37.62 10.10
CA ASP A 142 13.01 39.00 10.17
C ASP A 142 11.77 39.24 9.29
N ARG A 143 11.37 38.26 8.48
CA ARG A 143 10.18 38.33 7.61
C ARG A 143 8.98 37.60 8.20
N GLU A 144 7.86 38.30 8.26
CA GLU A 144 6.57 37.73 8.70
C GLU A 144 6.13 36.51 7.88
N GLU A 145 6.49 36.45 6.60
CA GLU A 145 6.17 35.33 5.71
C GLU A 145 6.89 34.03 6.10
N SER A 146 8.06 34.13 6.73
CA SER A 146 8.86 32.98 7.17
C SER A 146 8.33 32.30 8.42
N LYS A 147 7.43 32.95 9.17
CA LYS A 147 6.88 32.41 10.43
C LYS A 147 6.17 31.07 10.25
N ILE A 148 5.70 30.76 9.05
CA ILE A 148 5.09 29.47 8.74
C ILE A 148 6.11 28.31 8.81
N LEU A 149 7.40 28.62 8.77
CA LEU A 149 8.51 27.68 8.86
C LEU A 149 9.21 27.73 10.23
N ASP A 150 8.70 28.53 11.19
CA ASP A 150 9.27 28.59 12.53
C ASP A 150 9.30 27.19 13.15
N PRO A 151 10.36 26.83 13.88
CA PRO A 151 10.46 25.53 14.52
C PRO A 151 9.29 25.26 15.47
N TYR A 152 8.84 24.00 15.51
CA TYR A 152 7.77 23.53 16.41
C TYR A 152 6.40 24.19 16.19
N THR A 153 6.12 24.62 14.97
CA THR A 153 4.80 25.14 14.58
C THR A 153 3.76 24.04 14.38
N TYR A 154 4.19 22.82 14.00
CA TYR A 154 3.32 21.66 13.76
C TYR A 154 2.15 21.94 12.80
N TYR A 155 2.35 22.82 11.81
CA TYR A 155 1.29 23.07 10.84
C TYR A 155 1.01 21.85 9.98
N LYS A 156 -0.25 21.70 9.57
CA LYS A 156 -0.64 20.72 8.56
C LYS A 156 -0.08 21.14 7.21
N ALA A 157 0.53 20.18 6.53
CA ALA A 157 1.12 20.36 5.22
C ALA A 157 0.65 19.23 4.29
N ASP A 158 -0.12 19.61 3.28
CA ASP A 158 -0.63 18.69 2.26
C ASP A 158 0.20 18.84 0.99
N LEU A 159 0.70 17.74 0.46
CA LEU A 159 1.45 17.71 -0.81
C LEU A 159 0.53 17.30 -1.96
N PHE A 160 0.61 18.05 -3.04
CA PHE A 160 -0.09 17.82 -4.29
C PHE A 160 0.90 17.57 -5.43
N ILE A 161 0.57 16.63 -6.31
CA ILE A 161 1.32 16.31 -7.53
C ILE A 161 0.33 16.36 -8.70
N GLY A 162 0.58 17.23 -9.68
CA GLY A 162 -0.33 17.39 -10.82
C GLY A 162 -1.74 17.81 -10.43
N GLY A 163 -1.86 18.57 -9.33
CA GLY A 163 -3.14 19.02 -8.79
C GLY A 163 -3.86 18.01 -7.91
N GLU A 164 -3.41 16.75 -7.83
CA GLU A 164 -4.00 15.71 -6.98
C GLU A 164 -3.27 15.64 -5.64
N LYS A 165 -4.03 15.60 -4.54
CA LYS A 165 -3.45 15.41 -3.21
C LYS A 165 -2.82 14.02 -3.08
N PHE A 166 -1.53 14.00 -2.80
CA PHE A 166 -0.74 12.77 -2.69
C PHE A 166 -0.58 12.30 -1.25
N ILE A 167 -0.33 13.23 -0.32
CA ILE A 167 -0.14 12.95 1.10
C ILE A 167 -0.60 14.14 1.94
N SER A 168 -1.33 13.86 3.03
CA SER A 168 -1.67 14.84 4.06
C SER A 168 -0.83 14.57 5.30
N GLY A 169 -0.11 15.57 5.79
CA GLY A 169 0.79 15.41 6.91
C GLY A 169 0.89 16.60 7.85
N GLU A 170 1.80 16.49 8.81
CA GLU A 170 2.12 17.50 9.80
C GLU A 170 3.64 17.74 9.82
N MET A 171 4.04 19.00 9.93
CA MET A 171 5.44 19.39 10.05
C MET A 171 6.00 18.92 11.40
N LEU A 172 7.08 18.15 11.39
CA LEU A 172 7.63 17.53 12.61
C LEU A 172 9.11 17.83 12.87
N LYS A 173 9.87 18.18 11.83
CA LYS A 173 11.30 18.46 11.98
C LYS A 173 11.69 19.66 11.14
N TRP A 174 12.47 20.55 11.74
CA TRP A 174 12.97 21.77 11.14
C TRP A 174 14.49 21.75 11.24
N THR A 175 15.17 21.80 10.09
CA THR A 175 16.63 21.83 10.01
C THR A 175 17.06 23.09 9.29
N PRO A 176 17.52 24.13 10.01
CA PRO A 176 18.00 25.35 9.38
C PRO A 176 19.35 25.11 8.71
N GLU A 177 19.46 25.52 7.45
CA GLU A 177 20.71 25.52 6.70
C GLU A 177 21.32 26.92 6.76
N ILE A 178 22.27 27.09 7.69
CA ILE A 178 22.78 28.41 8.09
C ILE A 178 23.46 29.14 6.93
N GLU A 179 24.19 28.43 6.08
CA GLU A 179 24.98 29.03 4.99
C GLU A 179 24.11 29.50 3.81
N SER A 180 23.07 28.73 3.46
CA SER A 180 22.15 29.04 2.37
C SER A 180 20.98 29.94 2.80
N GLY A 181 20.71 30.07 4.10
CA GLY A 181 19.55 30.81 4.59
C GLY A 181 18.22 30.10 4.29
N SER A 182 18.24 28.77 4.23
CA SER A 182 17.07 27.93 3.98
C SER A 182 16.67 27.13 5.22
N MET A 183 15.46 26.59 5.21
CA MET A 183 14.92 25.65 6.18
C MET A 183 14.50 24.38 5.45
N ILE A 184 15.03 23.24 5.87
CA ILE A 184 14.50 21.92 5.50
C ILE A 184 13.42 21.54 6.51
N VAL A 185 12.23 21.26 6.01
CA VAL A 185 11.09 20.81 6.83
C VAL A 185 10.73 19.37 6.44
N GLU A 186 10.68 18.50 7.44
CA GLU A 186 10.16 17.14 7.31
C GLU A 186 8.69 17.11 7.72
N VAL A 187 7.84 16.62 6.81
CA VAL A 187 6.42 16.44 7.00
C VAL A 187 6.13 14.95 7.02
N ARG A 188 5.41 14.49 8.06
CA ARG A 188 4.97 13.10 8.19
C ARG A 188 3.46 13.00 8.04
N SER A 189 2.97 11.93 7.43
CA SER A 189 1.55 11.60 7.34
C SER A 189 0.89 11.64 8.72
N LEU A 190 -0.37 12.06 8.79
CA LEU A 190 -1.07 12.19 10.08
C LEU A 190 -1.15 10.88 10.88
N PRO A 191 -1.38 9.69 10.27
CA PRO A 191 -1.29 8.43 11.00
C PRO A 191 0.07 8.17 11.67
N GLY A 192 1.14 8.84 11.22
CA GLY A 192 2.49 8.70 11.77
C GLY A 192 2.59 8.99 13.27
N VAL A 193 1.70 9.82 13.84
CA VAL A 193 1.64 10.05 15.30
C VAL A 193 1.42 8.76 16.10
N THR A 194 0.77 7.77 15.50
CA THR A 194 0.49 6.46 16.13
C THR A 194 1.74 5.61 16.32
N VAL A 195 2.80 5.91 15.57
CA VAL A 195 4.12 5.27 15.72
C VAL A 195 4.81 5.75 17.01
N ASP A 196 4.60 7.01 17.37
CA ASP A 196 5.26 7.66 18.50
C ASP A 196 4.44 7.53 19.80
N CYS A 197 3.11 7.68 19.70
CA CYS A 197 2.23 7.84 20.85
C CYS A 197 1.49 6.56 21.24
N GLN A 198 1.24 6.43 22.55
CA GLN A 198 0.36 5.43 23.14
C GLN A 198 -1.11 5.85 23.01
N SER A 199 -2.03 4.89 23.10
CA SER A 199 -3.46 5.21 23.05
C SER A 199 -3.98 5.68 24.41
N LEU A 200 -4.73 6.77 24.39
CA LEU A 200 -5.40 7.34 25.57
C LEU A 200 -6.56 6.48 26.12
N ASP A 201 -6.92 5.37 25.46
CA ASP A 201 -8.12 4.60 25.82
C ASP A 201 -8.10 3.98 27.23
N MET A 202 -7.02 3.74 27.95
CA MET A 202 -7.03 2.99 29.25
C MET A 202 -7.61 1.55 29.23
N ALA A 203 -8.58 1.20 28.37
CA ALA A 203 -9.00 -0.17 28.17
C ALA A 203 -7.82 -1.00 27.65
N LEU A 204 -7.54 -2.12 28.31
CA LEU A 204 -6.44 -3.02 27.94
C LEU A 204 -6.92 -4.25 27.17
N ASP A 205 -8.23 -4.54 27.21
CA ASP A 205 -8.85 -5.73 26.64
C ASP A 205 -9.94 -5.36 25.63
N TYR A 206 -9.86 -5.96 24.44
CA TYR A 206 -10.75 -5.69 23.29
C TYR A 206 -11.33 -7.00 22.74
N ASN A 207 -11.83 -7.85 23.64
CA ASN A 207 -12.29 -9.19 23.29
C ASN A 207 -13.62 -9.14 22.53
N GLY A 208 -13.77 -10.00 21.53
CA GLY A 208 -14.98 -10.08 20.69
C GLY A 208 -15.15 -8.93 19.70
N MET A 209 -14.11 -8.12 19.49
CA MET A 209 -14.12 -6.99 18.55
C MET A 209 -13.37 -7.34 17.25
N THR A 210 -13.81 -6.76 16.15
CA THR A 210 -13.08 -6.77 14.87
C THR A 210 -11.88 -5.81 14.93
N LEU A 211 -10.91 -5.94 14.02
CA LEU A 211 -9.77 -5.03 13.94
C LEU A 211 -10.23 -3.58 13.67
N ARG A 212 -11.23 -3.41 12.81
CA ARG A 212 -11.86 -2.13 12.51
C ARG A 212 -12.39 -1.46 13.77
N GLN A 213 -13.20 -2.17 14.55
CA GLN A 213 -13.78 -1.63 15.78
C GLN A 213 -12.70 -1.23 16.79
N ILE A 214 -11.62 -2.03 16.89
CA ILE A 214 -10.50 -1.71 17.77
C ILE A 214 -9.76 -0.46 17.27
N ALA A 215 -9.44 -0.41 15.98
CA ALA A 215 -8.74 0.69 15.33
C ALA A 215 -9.53 2.01 15.49
N GLU A 216 -10.82 2.02 15.17
CA GLU A 216 -11.69 3.19 15.33
C GLU A 216 -11.65 3.72 16.76
N LYS A 217 -11.68 2.84 17.76
CA LYS A 217 -11.68 3.22 19.17
C LYS A 217 -10.34 3.84 19.60
N VAL A 218 -9.22 3.22 19.25
CA VAL A 218 -7.89 3.70 19.69
C VAL A 218 -7.39 4.90 18.89
N LEU A 219 -7.92 5.12 17.68
CA LEU A 219 -7.57 6.23 16.79
C LEU A 219 -8.45 7.46 16.96
N ALA A 220 -9.67 7.32 17.52
CA ALA A 220 -10.59 8.43 17.74
C ALA A 220 -9.96 9.65 18.46
N PRO A 221 -9.12 9.50 19.50
CA PRO A 221 -8.50 10.66 20.16
C PRO A 221 -7.54 11.46 19.27
N PHE A 222 -7.01 10.84 18.22
CA PHE A 222 -6.11 11.48 17.24
C PHE A 222 -6.89 12.11 16.08
N GLY A 223 -8.21 11.93 16.01
CA GLY A 223 -9.04 12.40 14.90
C GLY A 223 -8.75 11.70 13.57
N LEU A 224 -8.16 10.50 13.61
CA LEU A 224 -7.79 9.73 12.42
C LEU A 224 -8.96 8.85 11.95
N ILE A 225 -9.08 8.72 10.63
CA ILE A 225 -10.10 7.89 9.98
C ILE A 225 -9.51 6.51 9.69
N THR A 226 -10.29 5.44 9.90
CA THR A 226 -9.90 4.10 9.50
C THR A 226 -10.48 3.74 8.14
N ASN A 227 -9.67 3.11 7.30
CA ASN A 227 -10.09 2.61 5.99
C ASN A 227 -9.72 1.13 5.87
N PHE A 228 -10.66 0.32 5.42
CA PHE A 228 -10.52 -1.15 5.30
C PHE A 228 -11.12 -1.56 3.94
N PRO A 229 -10.38 -1.33 2.84
CA PRO A 229 -10.87 -1.61 1.49
C PRO A 229 -11.24 -3.08 1.27
N ASP A 230 -10.55 -4.01 1.95
CA ASP A 230 -10.77 -5.46 1.80
C ASP A 230 -11.77 -6.05 2.81
N GLY A 231 -12.50 -5.17 3.53
CA GLY A 231 -13.43 -5.53 4.59
C GLY A 231 -12.75 -6.05 5.86
N ASP A 232 -13.49 -6.13 6.96
CA ASP A 232 -13.05 -6.77 8.21
C ASP A 232 -14.27 -7.32 8.94
N THR A 233 -14.38 -8.65 9.00
CA THR A 233 -15.58 -9.35 9.51
C THR A 233 -15.29 -10.17 10.76
N ASP A 234 -14.07 -10.67 10.88
CA ASP A 234 -13.73 -11.65 11.90
C ASP A 234 -13.36 -10.93 13.21
N THR A 235 -13.86 -11.40 14.34
CA THR A 235 -13.54 -10.85 15.65
C THR A 235 -12.32 -11.53 16.27
N PHE A 236 -11.61 -10.83 17.14
CA PHE A 236 -10.59 -11.44 18.01
C PHE A 236 -11.24 -12.08 19.22
N VAL A 237 -10.89 -13.35 19.52
CA VAL A 237 -11.31 -13.98 20.79
C VAL A 237 -10.67 -13.27 21.98
N LYS A 238 -9.38 -12.92 21.84
CA LYS A 238 -8.65 -12.07 22.77
C LYS A 238 -7.78 -11.08 22.02
N ALA A 239 -7.88 -9.82 22.39
CA ALA A 239 -7.01 -8.76 21.89
C ALA A 239 -6.63 -7.87 23.08
N ASN A 240 -5.40 -8.03 23.55
CA ASN A 240 -4.87 -7.30 24.69
C ASN A 240 -3.78 -6.33 24.23
N ARG A 241 -3.69 -5.18 24.88
CA ARG A 241 -2.58 -4.22 24.73
C ARG A 241 -1.88 -4.00 26.06
N GLN A 242 -0.63 -3.60 26.01
CA GLN A 242 0.05 -3.04 27.17
C GLN A 242 -0.20 -1.53 27.25
N ILE A 243 -0.15 -0.96 28.46
CA ILE A 243 -0.37 0.48 28.65
C ILE A 243 0.69 1.34 27.94
N THR A 244 1.89 0.78 27.74
CA THR A 244 3.02 1.42 27.06
C THR A 244 3.09 1.12 25.57
N ASP A 245 2.19 0.29 25.02
CA ASP A 245 2.17 0.00 23.59
C ASP A 245 1.85 1.28 22.81
N THR A 246 2.67 1.60 21.81
CA THR A 246 2.28 2.60 20.80
C THR A 246 1.05 2.11 20.06
N VAL A 247 0.22 3.04 19.59
CA VAL A 247 -1.02 2.68 18.88
C VAL A 247 -0.71 1.86 17.64
N PHE A 248 0.30 2.26 16.86
CA PHE A 248 0.75 1.52 15.69
C PHE A 248 1.29 0.13 16.07
N GLY A 249 2.10 0.01 17.12
CA GLY A 249 2.64 -1.27 17.56
C GLY A 249 1.53 -2.26 17.94
N PHE A 250 0.52 -1.79 18.67
CA PHE A 250 -0.66 -2.59 19.00
C PHE A 250 -1.46 -3.00 17.77
N LEU A 251 -1.83 -2.04 16.90
CA LEU A 251 -2.64 -2.30 15.72
C LEU A 251 -1.90 -3.16 14.69
N SER A 252 -0.61 -2.94 14.48
CA SER A 252 0.24 -3.72 13.57
C SER A 252 0.33 -5.18 14.00
N ARG A 253 0.47 -5.43 15.31
CA ARG A 253 0.41 -6.79 15.86
C ARG A 253 -0.91 -7.47 15.56
N LEU A 254 -2.04 -6.78 15.74
CA LEU A 254 -3.38 -7.33 15.43
C LEU A 254 -3.62 -7.51 13.92
N ALA A 255 -3.20 -6.54 13.11
CA ALA A 255 -3.30 -6.56 11.65
C ALA A 255 -2.55 -7.74 11.04
N THR A 256 -1.33 -8.00 11.53
CA THR A 256 -0.56 -9.19 11.15
C THR A 256 -1.35 -10.46 11.41
N GLN A 257 -2.16 -10.51 12.48
CA GLN A 257 -3.00 -11.68 12.76
C GLN A 257 -4.19 -11.86 11.84
N LYS A 258 -4.50 -10.88 11.01
CA LYS A 258 -5.60 -11.00 10.05
C LYS A 258 -5.10 -10.87 8.61
N GLY A 259 -3.78 -10.89 8.43
CA GLY A 259 -3.14 -10.71 7.13
C GLY A 259 -3.32 -9.31 6.55
N PHE A 260 -3.55 -8.30 7.40
CA PHE A 260 -3.59 -6.91 6.97
C PHE A 260 -2.21 -6.27 7.06
N ILE A 261 -1.94 -5.38 6.11
CA ILE A 261 -0.90 -4.36 6.12
C ILE A 261 -1.51 -3.04 6.57
N ILE A 262 -0.71 -2.17 7.18
CA ILE A 262 -1.14 -0.85 7.63
C ILE A 262 -0.29 0.21 6.92
N THR A 263 -0.95 1.13 6.22
CA THR A 263 -0.31 2.27 5.53
C THR A 263 -1.12 3.56 5.72
N SER A 264 -0.65 4.69 5.21
CA SER A 264 -1.39 5.96 5.25
C SER A 264 -2.10 6.28 3.94
N GLY A 265 -3.33 6.80 4.03
CA GLY A 265 -4.08 7.30 2.88
C GLY A 265 -3.77 8.78 2.60
N PRO A 266 -4.05 9.27 1.37
CA PRO A 266 -3.87 10.67 1.02
C PRO A 266 -4.72 11.64 1.85
N ASP A 267 -5.80 11.16 2.47
CA ASP A 267 -6.83 11.94 3.16
C ASP A 267 -6.81 11.81 4.70
N SER A 268 -5.62 11.61 5.29
CA SER A 268 -5.45 11.43 6.74
C SER A 268 -6.06 10.12 7.27
N GLU A 269 -6.18 9.12 6.41
CA GLU A 269 -6.70 7.81 6.75
C GLU A 269 -5.57 6.87 7.16
N MET A 270 -5.79 6.02 8.17
CA MET A 270 -5.00 4.81 8.35
C MET A 270 -5.68 3.68 7.58
N VAL A 271 -4.99 3.16 6.58
CA VAL A 271 -5.52 2.16 5.65
C VAL A 271 -5.04 0.77 6.08
N PHE A 272 -5.99 -0.14 6.25
CA PHE A 272 -5.81 -1.55 6.56
C PHE A 272 -6.19 -2.37 5.33
N ALA A 273 -5.19 -2.70 4.52
CA ALA A 273 -5.38 -3.43 3.27
C ALA A 273 -4.75 -4.82 3.34
N ARG A 274 -4.99 -5.67 2.35
CA ARG A 274 -4.19 -6.86 2.08
C ARG A 274 -3.17 -6.56 0.99
N ALA A 275 -2.07 -7.31 1.01
CA ALA A 275 -1.12 -7.24 -0.08
C ALA A 275 -1.79 -7.68 -1.39
N ALA A 276 -1.60 -6.92 -2.47
CA ALA A 276 -2.23 -7.13 -3.76
C ALA A 276 -1.55 -8.27 -4.56
N VAL A 277 -1.33 -9.41 -3.90
CA VAL A 277 -0.60 -10.57 -4.45
C VAL A 277 -1.31 -11.23 -5.62
N ASP A 278 -2.62 -11.04 -5.77
CA ASP A 278 -3.43 -11.58 -6.87
C ASP A 278 -3.71 -10.53 -7.97
N SER A 279 -3.17 -9.31 -7.83
CA SER A 279 -3.31 -8.26 -8.84
C SER A 279 -2.52 -8.58 -10.11
N VAL A 280 -2.93 -7.98 -11.23
CA VAL A 280 -2.17 -8.02 -12.48
C VAL A 280 -0.99 -7.05 -12.36
N PRO A 281 0.23 -7.42 -12.79
CA PRO A 281 1.34 -6.49 -12.85
C PRO A 281 1.00 -5.23 -13.66
N ALA A 282 1.18 -4.06 -13.06
CA ALA A 282 0.89 -2.78 -13.70
C ALA A 282 1.91 -2.44 -14.80
N VAL A 283 3.19 -2.78 -14.58
CA VAL A 283 4.30 -2.45 -15.48
C VAL A 283 5.32 -3.58 -15.48
N ALA A 284 5.92 -3.84 -16.65
CA ALA A 284 7.09 -4.69 -16.80
C ALA A 284 8.38 -3.87 -16.78
N LEU A 285 9.27 -4.16 -15.84
CA LEU A 285 10.58 -3.51 -15.68
C LEU A 285 11.65 -4.42 -16.29
N VAL A 286 12.11 -4.07 -17.49
CA VAL A 286 13.06 -4.88 -18.25
C VAL A 286 14.36 -4.13 -18.48
N ALA A 287 15.50 -4.78 -18.22
CA ALA A 287 16.82 -4.20 -18.44
C ALA A 287 16.93 -3.59 -19.86
N GLY A 288 17.37 -2.33 -19.93
CA GLY A 288 17.55 -1.60 -21.18
C GLY A 288 16.27 -1.04 -21.82
N HIS A 289 15.11 -1.18 -21.15
CA HIS A 289 13.83 -0.68 -21.64
C HIS A 289 13.23 0.32 -20.65
N TYR A 290 12.57 1.35 -21.19
CA TYR A 290 11.80 2.31 -20.40
C TYR A 290 10.65 1.59 -19.64
N PRO A 291 10.37 1.92 -18.36
CA PRO A 291 10.96 3.03 -17.59
C PRO A 291 12.18 2.66 -16.73
N LEU A 292 12.70 1.42 -16.80
CA LEU A 292 13.75 0.95 -15.90
C LEU A 292 15.13 1.55 -16.23
N ILE A 293 15.74 2.21 -15.25
CA ILE A 293 17.09 2.80 -15.32
C ILE A 293 18.12 1.78 -14.83
N ALA A 294 17.95 1.32 -13.60
CA ALA A 294 18.92 0.48 -12.90
C ALA A 294 18.23 -0.33 -11.79
N VAL A 295 18.95 -1.32 -11.29
CA VAL A 295 18.57 -2.08 -10.09
C VAL A 295 19.74 -2.04 -9.11
N THR A 296 19.47 -1.69 -7.87
CA THR A 296 20.43 -1.69 -6.77
C THR A 296 19.94 -2.56 -5.61
N GLY A 297 20.75 -2.69 -4.56
CA GLY A 297 20.41 -3.46 -3.36
C GLY A 297 20.52 -4.98 -3.49
N ALA A 298 20.54 -5.51 -4.72
CA ALA A 298 20.61 -6.94 -5.00
C ALA A 298 21.70 -7.63 -4.18
N SER A 299 21.27 -8.37 -3.16
CA SER A 299 22.11 -9.14 -2.25
C SER A 299 21.46 -10.49 -2.08
N PHE A 300 22.24 -11.57 -2.05
CA PHE A 300 21.72 -12.94 -1.91
C PHE A 300 22.24 -13.52 -0.60
N ASN A 301 21.59 -13.16 0.50
CA ASN A 301 22.06 -13.53 1.83
C ASN A 301 21.53 -14.90 2.27
N GLY A 302 22.33 -15.94 2.07
CA GLY A 302 22.01 -17.30 2.52
C GLY A 302 22.09 -17.51 4.04
N SER A 303 22.64 -16.58 4.82
CA SER A 303 22.77 -16.76 6.29
C SER A 303 21.44 -16.67 7.03
N THR A 304 20.45 -16.00 6.45
CA THR A 304 19.07 -15.88 6.97
C THR A 304 18.13 -16.91 6.36
N ARG A 305 18.66 -17.85 5.57
CA ARG A 305 17.93 -18.92 4.89
C ARG A 305 18.24 -20.26 5.55
N PHE A 306 17.20 -21.04 5.80
CA PHE A 306 17.28 -22.29 6.55
C PHE A 306 16.66 -23.42 5.75
N SER A 307 17.16 -24.65 5.91
CA SER A 307 16.58 -25.81 5.21
C SER A 307 15.31 -26.31 5.87
N HIS A 308 15.15 -26.09 7.18
CA HIS A 308 13.96 -26.46 7.94
C HIS A 308 13.54 -25.29 8.83
N TYR A 309 12.27 -24.95 8.79
CA TYR A 309 11.63 -23.96 9.65
C TYR A 309 10.73 -24.70 10.63
N ILE A 310 11.15 -24.79 11.89
CA ILE A 310 10.47 -25.54 12.95
C ILE A 310 9.78 -24.56 13.89
N ALA A 311 8.46 -24.45 13.76
CA ALA A 311 7.63 -23.66 14.66
C ALA A 311 7.15 -24.53 15.83
N VAL A 312 7.31 -24.02 17.06
CA VAL A 312 6.85 -24.68 18.28
C VAL A 312 5.86 -23.75 18.99
N GLY A 313 4.62 -24.22 19.18
CA GLY A 313 3.64 -23.49 19.98
C GLY A 313 3.93 -23.67 21.47
N GLN A 314 3.45 -22.75 22.30
CA GLN A 314 3.46 -22.91 23.75
C GLN A 314 2.04 -22.78 24.30
N SER A 315 1.68 -23.62 25.26
CA SER A 315 0.48 -23.42 26.06
C SER A 315 0.84 -23.60 27.53
N HIS A 316 0.54 -22.59 28.36
CA HIS A 316 0.80 -22.61 29.80
C HIS A 316 2.25 -23.01 30.16
N GLY A 317 3.23 -22.52 29.39
CA GLY A 317 4.66 -22.81 29.61
C GLY A 317 5.12 -24.22 29.21
N LYS A 318 4.29 -24.99 28.48
CA LYS A 318 4.67 -26.28 27.88
C LYS A 318 4.60 -26.20 26.36
N PRO A 319 5.50 -26.88 25.61
CA PRO A 319 5.36 -27.00 24.16
C PRO A 319 3.99 -27.57 23.79
N ALA A 320 3.24 -26.84 22.99
CA ALA A 320 1.91 -27.19 22.52
C ALA A 320 1.91 -27.14 20.99
N GLY A 321 2.20 -28.28 20.37
CA GLY A 321 2.29 -28.43 18.92
C GLY A 321 3.66 -28.07 18.35
N ARG A 322 4.02 -28.75 17.27
CA ARG A 322 5.25 -28.57 16.49
C ARG A 322 4.89 -28.72 15.01
N SER A 323 5.35 -27.80 14.18
CA SER A 323 5.29 -27.93 12.74
C SER A 323 6.67 -27.70 12.15
N GLU A 324 6.97 -28.42 11.08
CA GLU A 324 8.23 -28.34 10.36
C GLU A 324 7.94 -28.17 8.88
N ILE A 325 8.55 -27.13 8.27
CA ILE A 325 8.44 -26.85 6.84
C ILE A 325 9.85 -26.85 6.26
N MET A 326 10.02 -27.58 5.16
CA MET A 326 11.28 -27.64 4.43
C MET A 326 11.35 -26.53 3.37
N ASP A 327 12.52 -25.92 3.22
CA ASP A 327 12.85 -25.06 2.08
C ASP A 327 13.77 -25.83 1.13
N GLU A 328 13.17 -26.39 0.07
CA GLU A 328 13.89 -27.18 -0.95
C GLU A 328 14.94 -26.36 -1.72
N SER A 329 14.90 -25.03 -1.63
CA SER A 329 15.90 -24.18 -2.27
C SER A 329 17.20 -24.05 -1.47
N VAL A 330 17.25 -24.55 -0.23
CA VAL A 330 18.43 -24.58 0.64
C VAL A 330 18.97 -26.02 0.73
N PRO A 331 19.94 -26.41 -0.12
CA PRO A 331 20.42 -27.80 -0.20
C PRO A 331 21.31 -28.23 0.98
N VAL A 332 21.71 -27.30 1.85
CA VAL A 332 22.58 -27.55 3.00
C VAL A 332 21.72 -27.69 4.26
N TYR A 333 22.02 -28.69 5.10
CA TYR A 333 21.32 -28.85 6.38
C TYR A 333 21.66 -27.70 7.35
N ARG A 334 20.69 -26.81 7.58
CA ARG A 334 20.78 -25.68 8.51
C ARG A 334 19.36 -25.34 9.01
N PRO A 335 18.86 -26.07 10.02
CA PRO A 335 17.52 -25.85 10.55
C PRO A 335 17.47 -24.59 11.43
N THR A 336 16.28 -24.01 11.55
CA THR A 336 15.95 -23.00 12.56
C THR A 336 14.73 -23.45 13.37
N ILE A 337 14.74 -23.16 14.66
CA ILE A 337 13.63 -23.41 15.58
C ILE A 337 13.22 -22.10 16.23
N PHE A 338 11.91 -21.84 16.26
CA PHE A 338 11.37 -20.61 16.84
C PHE A 338 9.99 -20.87 17.44
N GLN A 339 9.60 -19.98 18.34
CA GLN A 339 8.33 -20.06 19.03
C GLN A 339 7.25 -19.41 18.16
N ALA A 340 6.12 -20.11 17.98
CA ALA A 340 4.92 -19.51 17.43
C ALA A 340 4.18 -18.80 18.56
N ASP A 341 3.91 -17.50 18.39
CA ASP A 341 3.13 -16.75 19.36
C ASP A 341 1.68 -17.22 19.34
N ASP A 342 1.04 -17.27 20.52
CA ASP A 342 -0.40 -17.56 20.70
C ASP A 342 -1.32 -16.60 19.93
N THR A 343 -0.75 -15.51 19.43
CA THR A 343 -1.44 -14.47 18.66
C THR A 343 -1.27 -14.64 17.15
N THR A 344 -0.52 -15.63 16.68
CA THR A 344 -0.31 -15.83 15.25
C THR A 344 -1.53 -16.53 14.62
N PRO A 345 -2.08 -16.04 13.52
CA PRO A 345 -3.27 -16.62 12.91
C PRO A 345 -2.94 -17.89 12.15
N GLY A 346 -3.88 -18.84 12.21
CA GLY A 346 -3.79 -20.09 11.48
C GLY A 346 -3.17 -21.22 12.29
N ASN A 347 -2.81 -22.28 11.59
CA ASN A 347 -2.16 -23.44 12.17
C ASN A 347 -0.67 -23.14 12.41
N ILE A 348 -0.01 -23.79 13.37
CA ILE A 348 1.45 -23.67 13.61
C ILE A 348 2.26 -23.88 12.31
N SER A 349 1.73 -24.65 11.36
CA SER A 349 2.28 -24.80 10.01
C SER A 349 2.31 -23.51 9.19
N ASP A 350 1.29 -22.67 9.32
CA ASP A 350 1.18 -21.42 8.56
C ASP A 350 2.21 -20.41 9.08
N VAL A 351 2.43 -20.39 10.39
CA VAL A 351 3.54 -19.63 11.01
C VAL A 351 4.89 -20.05 10.45
N ALA A 352 5.12 -21.36 10.32
CA ALA A 352 6.35 -21.90 9.73
C ALA A 352 6.52 -21.48 8.26
N LYS A 353 5.45 -21.51 7.48
CA LYS A 353 5.45 -21.04 6.08
C LYS A 353 5.70 -19.54 5.97
N TRP A 354 5.03 -18.72 6.79
CA TRP A 354 5.25 -17.28 6.83
C TRP A 354 6.71 -16.93 7.12
N GLN A 355 7.32 -17.60 8.09
CA GLN A 355 8.73 -17.39 8.42
C GLN A 355 9.65 -17.78 7.26
N LYS A 356 9.37 -18.91 6.59
CA LYS A 356 10.10 -19.33 5.38
C LYS A 356 10.00 -18.26 4.29
N ASN A 357 8.79 -17.82 3.97
CA ASN A 357 8.54 -16.88 2.88
C ASN A 357 9.12 -15.49 3.16
N ARG A 358 9.03 -15.00 4.40
CA ARG A 358 9.67 -13.75 4.81
C ARG A 358 11.19 -13.84 4.79
N ALA A 359 11.76 -14.98 5.20
CA ALA A 359 13.20 -15.22 5.10
C ALA A 359 13.67 -15.25 3.63
N LEU A 360 12.89 -15.84 2.74
CA LEU A 360 13.14 -15.82 1.30
C LEU A 360 13.15 -14.39 0.76
N ALA A 361 12.10 -13.63 1.00
CA ALA A 361 11.97 -12.27 0.48
C ALA A 361 13.02 -11.31 1.05
N SER A 362 13.27 -11.35 2.36
CA SER A 362 14.31 -10.53 3.01
C SER A 362 15.74 -10.91 2.60
N SER A 363 15.95 -12.12 2.07
CA SER A 363 17.27 -12.53 1.59
C SER A 363 17.68 -11.84 0.29
N ILE A 364 16.76 -11.11 -0.37
CA ILE A 364 16.94 -10.48 -1.69
C ILE A 364 16.30 -9.09 -1.71
N PRO A 365 16.87 -8.11 -1.00
CA PRO A 365 16.44 -6.73 -1.14
C PRO A 365 16.73 -6.24 -2.56
N LEU A 366 15.75 -5.61 -3.19
CA LEU A 366 15.87 -5.04 -4.53
C LEU A 366 15.22 -3.67 -4.57
N THR A 367 15.93 -2.71 -5.17
CA THR A 367 15.36 -1.40 -5.50
C THR A 367 15.51 -1.18 -7.00
N ALA A 368 14.39 -0.98 -7.68
CA ALA A 368 14.37 -0.61 -9.09
C ALA A 368 14.28 0.92 -9.21
N HIS A 369 15.22 1.50 -9.94
CA HIS A 369 15.26 2.93 -10.25
C HIS A 369 14.55 3.15 -11.59
N VAL A 370 13.54 4.03 -11.62
CA VAL A 370 12.73 4.27 -12.82
C VAL A 370 12.66 5.75 -13.18
N TRP A 371 12.45 6.03 -14.46
CA TRP A 371 12.20 7.37 -14.96
C TRP A 371 10.77 7.83 -14.64
N GLY A 372 10.65 9.07 -14.17
CA GLY A 372 9.37 9.72 -13.89
C GLY A 372 8.69 9.22 -12.60
N TRP A 373 7.75 10.01 -12.10
CA TRP A 373 6.91 9.64 -10.96
C TRP A 373 5.66 8.87 -11.35
N ARG A 374 5.38 8.80 -12.65
CA ARG A 374 4.24 8.10 -13.22
C ARG A 374 4.68 6.86 -13.98
N THR A 375 3.81 5.87 -13.94
CA THR A 375 3.83 4.71 -14.81
C THR A 375 3.61 5.15 -16.28
N PRO A 376 3.94 4.30 -17.26
CA PRO A 376 3.61 4.56 -18.66
C PRO A 376 2.10 4.78 -18.93
N ALA A 377 1.23 4.32 -18.03
CA ALA A 377 -0.23 4.53 -18.09
C ALA A 377 -0.68 5.89 -17.53
N GLY A 378 0.24 6.68 -16.95
CA GLY A 378 -0.05 8.00 -16.39
C GLY A 378 -0.40 8.01 -14.89
N ASP A 379 -0.57 6.85 -14.26
CA ASP A 379 -0.79 6.76 -12.81
C ASP A 379 0.51 6.98 -12.04
N LEU A 380 0.47 7.66 -10.89
CA LEU A 380 1.61 7.74 -9.98
C LEU A 380 2.01 6.35 -9.48
N TRP A 381 3.32 6.12 -9.31
CA TRP A 381 3.78 4.91 -8.63
C TRP A 381 3.23 4.86 -7.21
N ARG A 382 2.77 3.68 -6.78
CA ARG A 382 2.21 3.45 -5.46
C ARG A 382 2.73 2.15 -4.86
N GLU A 383 2.86 2.14 -3.54
CA GLU A 383 3.03 0.93 -2.76
C GLU A 383 1.86 -0.05 -2.99
N ASN A 384 2.06 -1.32 -2.62
CA ASN A 384 1.10 -2.39 -2.81
C ASN A 384 0.64 -2.58 -4.28
N THR A 385 1.48 -2.18 -5.23
CA THR A 385 1.26 -2.39 -6.67
C THR A 385 2.21 -3.45 -7.17
N LYS A 386 1.72 -4.37 -8.00
CA LYS A 386 2.54 -5.43 -8.57
C LYS A 386 3.24 -4.97 -9.86
N VAL A 387 4.48 -5.39 -10.05
CA VAL A 387 5.28 -5.19 -11.28
C VAL A 387 6.00 -6.49 -11.63
N THR A 388 6.49 -6.62 -12.86
CA THR A 388 7.47 -7.67 -13.19
C THR A 388 8.87 -7.08 -13.32
N LEU A 389 9.89 -7.88 -13.00
CA LEU A 389 11.29 -7.48 -13.15
C LEU A 389 12.05 -8.56 -13.92
N HIS A 390 12.77 -8.15 -14.97
CA HIS A 390 13.79 -8.94 -15.64
C HIS A 390 15.09 -8.14 -15.73
N PHE A 391 16.06 -8.51 -14.89
CA PHE A 391 17.36 -7.84 -14.82
C PHE A 391 18.50 -8.84 -14.56
N PRO A 392 19.03 -9.49 -15.61
CA PRO A 392 20.01 -10.57 -15.46
C PRO A 392 21.27 -10.20 -14.68
N ARG A 393 21.70 -8.93 -14.72
CA ARG A 393 22.88 -8.45 -13.97
C ARG A 393 22.66 -8.39 -12.45
N ALA A 394 21.40 -8.39 -12.00
CA ALA A 394 21.00 -8.51 -10.60
C ALA A 394 20.63 -9.96 -10.24
N CYS A 395 21.01 -10.93 -11.07
CA CYS A 395 20.66 -12.35 -10.93
C CYS A 395 19.15 -12.62 -10.97
N ILE A 396 18.39 -11.77 -11.66
CA ILE A 396 16.97 -11.98 -11.98
C ILE A 396 16.89 -12.42 -13.45
N PHE A 397 17.09 -13.72 -13.69
CA PHE A 397 17.24 -14.29 -15.03
C PHE A 397 15.91 -14.58 -15.73
N THR A 398 14.86 -14.80 -14.94
CA THR A 398 13.50 -15.01 -15.44
C THR A 398 12.65 -13.81 -15.01
N GLU A 399 11.81 -13.31 -15.92
CA GLU A 399 10.85 -12.26 -15.58
C GLU A 399 9.97 -12.74 -14.42
N THR A 400 10.05 -12.03 -13.30
CA THR A 400 9.42 -12.45 -12.04
C THR A 400 8.57 -11.33 -11.48
N GLU A 401 7.43 -11.69 -10.90
CA GLU A 401 6.55 -10.75 -10.22
C GLU A 401 7.14 -10.26 -8.90
N PHE A 402 7.02 -8.97 -8.66
CA PHE A 402 7.37 -8.29 -7.41
C PHE A 402 6.23 -7.38 -6.98
N LEU A 403 6.07 -7.22 -5.68
CA LEU A 403 5.22 -6.21 -5.08
C LEU A 403 6.08 -5.00 -4.68
N ILE A 404 5.64 -3.81 -5.04
CA ILE A 404 6.26 -2.56 -4.59
C ILE A 404 5.92 -2.37 -3.11
N THR A 405 6.92 -2.44 -2.23
CA THR A 405 6.75 -2.24 -0.79
C THR A 405 6.96 -0.78 -0.37
N SER A 406 7.74 -0.03 -1.14
CA SER A 406 7.98 1.39 -0.91
C SER A 406 8.27 2.11 -2.22
N VAL A 407 7.82 3.36 -2.29
CA VAL A 407 8.07 4.29 -3.39
C VAL A 407 8.76 5.51 -2.79
N ASN A 408 9.93 5.86 -3.32
CA ASN A 408 10.58 7.14 -3.03
C ASN A 408 10.66 7.97 -4.30
N PHE A 409 9.98 9.11 -4.33
CA PHE A 409 10.09 10.08 -5.40
C PHE A 409 11.21 11.07 -5.11
N THR A 410 12.04 11.29 -6.11
CA THR A 410 13.17 12.22 -6.06
C THR A 410 13.24 13.00 -7.36
N LYS A 411 13.97 14.12 -7.32
CA LYS A 411 14.46 14.80 -8.52
C LYS A 411 15.94 14.51 -8.64
N ASP A 412 16.41 14.22 -9.85
CA ASP A 412 17.84 14.05 -10.12
C ASP A 412 18.57 15.41 -10.15
N ASP A 413 19.90 15.37 -10.19
CA ASP A 413 20.77 16.57 -10.20
C ASP A 413 20.54 17.47 -11.43
N SER A 414 19.89 16.97 -12.48
CA SER A 414 19.53 17.72 -13.68
C SER A 414 18.08 18.24 -13.67
N GLY A 415 17.33 17.99 -12.58
CA GLY A 415 15.95 18.40 -12.39
C GLY A 415 14.90 17.43 -12.97
N GLY A 416 15.32 16.24 -13.42
CA GLY A 416 14.43 15.19 -13.91
C GLY A 416 13.77 14.39 -12.79
N ASN A 417 12.49 14.05 -12.95
CA ASN A 417 11.76 13.23 -11.97
C ASN A 417 12.21 11.77 -12.07
N THR A 418 12.59 11.17 -10.95
CA THR A 418 12.90 9.73 -10.84
C THR A 418 12.21 9.11 -9.63
N ALA A 419 12.06 7.79 -9.64
CA ALA A 419 11.46 7.07 -8.52
C ALA A 419 12.26 5.81 -8.19
N ASP A 420 12.41 5.55 -6.89
CA ASP A 420 13.01 4.33 -6.36
C ASP A 420 11.89 3.43 -5.82
N LEU A 421 11.75 2.26 -6.45
CA LEU A 421 10.74 1.27 -6.11
C LEU A 421 11.41 0.14 -5.34
N THR A 422 11.15 0.04 -4.03
CA THR A 422 11.60 -1.11 -3.24
C THR A 422 10.69 -2.30 -3.54
N LEU A 423 11.28 -3.42 -3.90
CA LEU A 423 10.59 -4.60 -4.39
C LEU A 423 10.73 -5.76 -3.41
N SER A 424 9.65 -6.51 -3.22
CA SER A 424 9.62 -7.75 -2.46
C SER A 424 8.86 -8.83 -3.22
N LEU A 425 9.24 -10.09 -3.05
CA LEU A 425 8.51 -11.21 -3.66
C LEU A 425 7.08 -11.26 -3.10
N PRO A 426 6.04 -11.47 -3.93
CA PRO A 426 4.66 -11.57 -3.45
C PRO A 426 4.48 -12.66 -2.38
N ALA A 427 5.27 -13.74 -2.47
CA ALA A 427 5.30 -14.81 -1.47
C ALA A 427 5.54 -14.31 -0.04
N ALA A 428 6.21 -13.17 0.14
CA ALA A 428 6.42 -12.53 1.45
C ALA A 428 5.12 -12.16 2.17
N PHE A 429 4.00 -12.08 1.43
CA PHE A 429 2.69 -11.63 1.90
C PHE A 429 1.59 -12.69 1.70
N THR A 430 1.96 -13.94 1.41
CA THR A 430 1.03 -15.07 1.26
C THR A 430 1.63 -16.37 1.79
N LEU A 431 0.79 -17.38 2.00
CA LEU A 431 1.21 -18.74 2.35
C LEU A 431 1.69 -19.55 1.14
N ASN A 432 1.54 -19.00 -0.06
CA ASN A 432 1.97 -19.64 -1.30
C ASN A 432 3.49 -19.48 -1.48
N ASP A 433 4.12 -20.54 -1.96
CA ASP A 433 5.51 -20.49 -2.40
C ASP A 433 5.61 -19.65 -3.69
N PRO A 434 6.77 -19.01 -3.95
CA PRO A 434 6.97 -18.28 -5.20
C PRO A 434 6.82 -19.22 -6.40
N GLU A 435 6.09 -18.79 -7.44
CA GLU A 435 5.94 -19.56 -8.67
C GLU A 435 7.26 -19.71 -9.43
N VAL A 436 8.11 -18.68 -9.36
CA VAL A 436 9.39 -18.59 -10.05
C VAL A 436 10.48 -18.26 -9.03
N ILE A 437 11.63 -18.93 -9.15
CA ILE A 437 12.84 -18.59 -8.39
C ILE A 437 13.77 -17.79 -9.32
N PRO A 438 13.82 -16.45 -9.22
CA PRO A 438 14.43 -15.62 -10.25
C PRO A 438 15.92 -15.86 -10.53
N TRP A 439 16.66 -16.36 -9.53
CA TRP A 439 18.10 -16.62 -9.62
C TRP A 439 18.48 -18.02 -10.09
N ARG A 440 17.50 -18.89 -10.37
CA ARG A 440 17.76 -20.16 -11.06
C ARG A 440 17.84 -19.92 -12.57
N ARG A 441 18.78 -20.61 -13.21
CA ARG A 441 18.96 -20.62 -14.67
C ARG A 441 18.40 -21.88 -15.29
#